data_AF-A0A7J3ACJ8-F1
#
_entry.id   AF-A0A7J3ACJ8-F1
#
_cell.length_a   1.000
_cell.length_b   1.000
_cell.length_c   1.000
_cell.angle_alpha   90.00
_cell.angle_beta   90.00
_cell.angle_gamma   90.00
#
_symmetry.space_group_name_H-M   'P 1'
#
loop_
_entity.id
_entity.type
_entity.pdbx_description
1 polymer ?
#
loop_
_entity_poly.entity_id
_entity_poly.type
_entity_poly.pdbx_seq_one_letter_code
_entity_poly.pdbx_strand_id
1 'polypeptide(L)'
;EKLRAADISIRTAMGRIDEVQRRVDDLERERNQLLRYNFIQNEIKKFEAIKISHEILQLNRKIDETSAQIDKVKSKVEKLRELRNAQRSKRRDVEGEWRKLSAEIVEEGGSQVLKVQIKIGEIRSKITELTTKISSGQANLESLKRIRENTTEQHQSIGNEIRENRLKIRKARAEYEKLEDEVKAKEAEHEALARETAQLWGGLDENSKKIRQIEIQIDARYKKLALLRSEYLKEKTAVQLSTRRLKELNERKERFIATLSEIEHSLVELDKVQQEQKAQLKRLEETLERKTAQKEAILKEISEAGKIASSAKEAVIEFVTQRELAETIAAEEKALRSIEELSELGAIPGVYGRLRNLIKVDNAYKKAIAAAAAGWLNALVVKDIDAAFTCTETLKRMKLGRIKIIPLQGAIVPKSLKIPERQGVNGVASAFVKCARTYEPAVNYVFGDTLIVSSDKIGVALASEGYRAVTINGNLYEAGGAFESGYYRAPIDFSKIIPSENAIKSLDEAVKALQQHLSKRDSDIAAFEEEIERTKIEIARLSES
;
A
#
# COMPACT_ATOMS: atom_id res chain seq x y z
N GLU A 1 59.26 2.05 -25.87
CA GLU A 1 59.78 0.82 -26.53
C GLU A 1 59.63 0.81 -28.05
N LYS A 2 58.45 1.09 -28.63
CA LYS A 2 58.24 1.06 -30.09
C LYS A 2 59.16 1.99 -30.91
N LEU A 3 59.48 3.19 -30.41
CA LEU A 3 60.44 4.11 -31.06
C LEU A 3 61.88 3.55 -31.07
N ARG A 4 62.31 2.90 -29.99
CA ARG A 4 63.63 2.24 -29.93
C ARG A 4 63.71 1.06 -30.90
N ALA A 5 62.64 0.30 -31.07
CA ALA A 5 62.59 -0.81 -32.03
C ALA A 5 62.64 -0.31 -33.49
N ALA A 6 61.97 0.81 -33.80
CA ALA A 6 62.04 1.44 -35.11
C ALA A 6 63.45 1.98 -35.42
N ASP A 7 64.11 2.65 -34.47
CA ASP A 7 65.49 3.13 -34.63
C ASP A 7 66.50 2.00 -34.85
N ILE A 8 66.33 0.86 -34.15
CA ILE A 8 67.18 -0.32 -34.34
C ILE A 8 66.95 -0.92 -35.74
N SER A 9 65.70 -0.99 -36.20
CA SER A 9 65.35 -1.48 -37.55
C SER A 9 65.91 -0.57 -38.66
N ILE A 10 65.82 0.75 -38.49
CA ILE A 10 66.40 1.72 -39.43
C ILE A 10 67.92 1.61 -39.45
N ARG A 11 68.59 1.50 -38.30
CA ARG A 11 70.05 1.28 -38.25
C ARG A 11 70.48 -0.03 -38.90
N THR A 12 69.71 -1.10 -38.74
CA THR A 12 70.02 -2.39 -39.40
C THR A 12 69.74 -2.34 -40.91
N ALA A 13 68.70 -1.63 -41.35
CA ALA A 13 68.45 -1.39 -42.76
C ALA A 13 69.53 -0.51 -43.40
N MET A 14 69.96 0.57 -42.73
CA MET A 14 71.07 1.41 -43.20
C MET A 14 72.39 0.64 -43.24
N GLY A 15 72.70 -0.18 -42.23
CA GLY A 15 73.89 -1.03 -42.25
C GLY A 15 73.88 -2.04 -43.41
N ARG A 16 72.71 -2.60 -43.75
CA ARG A 16 72.55 -3.48 -44.92
C ARG A 16 72.65 -2.72 -46.25
N ILE A 17 72.14 -1.50 -46.33
CA ILE A 17 72.28 -0.66 -47.53
C ILE A 17 73.74 -0.29 -47.73
N ASP A 18 74.45 0.13 -46.69
CA ASP A 18 75.88 0.45 -46.76
C ASP A 18 76.72 -0.77 -47.15
N GLU A 19 76.36 -1.97 -46.67
CA GLU A 19 77.01 -3.23 -47.05
C GLU A 19 76.76 -3.59 -48.52
N VAL A 20 75.52 -3.41 -49.01
CA VAL A 20 75.17 -3.62 -50.42
C VAL A 20 75.85 -2.59 -51.31
N GLN A 21 75.90 -1.32 -50.90
CA GLN A 21 76.56 -0.24 -51.63
C GLN A 21 78.07 -0.52 -51.78
N ARG A 22 78.74 -0.92 -50.70
CA ARG A 22 80.16 -1.33 -50.75
C ARG A 22 80.37 -2.51 -51.69
N ARG A 23 79.45 -3.48 -51.67
CA ARG A 23 79.54 -4.67 -52.53
C ARG A 23 79.33 -4.33 -54.01
N VAL A 24 78.48 -3.36 -54.33
CA VAL A 24 78.32 -2.82 -55.68
C VAL A 24 79.58 -2.07 -56.11
N ASP A 25 80.14 -1.21 -55.27
CA ASP A 25 81.37 -0.47 -55.57
C ASP A 25 82.57 -1.41 -55.79
N ASP A 26 82.68 -2.49 -55.00
CA ASP A 26 83.71 -3.52 -55.17
C ASP A 26 83.51 -4.31 -56.48
N LEU A 27 82.27 -4.69 -56.82
CA LEU A 27 81.96 -5.36 -58.09
C LEU A 27 82.21 -4.44 -59.31
N GLU A 28 81.94 -3.14 -59.20
CA GLU A 28 82.28 -2.18 -60.26
C GLU A 28 83.79 -2.03 -60.43
N ARG A 29 84.56 -2.03 -59.32
CA ARG A 29 86.02 -2.04 -59.38
C ARG A 29 86.56 -3.31 -60.02
N GLU A 30 86.04 -4.48 -59.64
CA GLU A 30 86.40 -5.77 -60.23
C GLU A 30 86.07 -5.81 -61.74
N ARG A 31 84.88 -5.35 -62.14
CA ARG A 31 84.50 -5.22 -63.56
C ARG A 31 85.47 -4.32 -64.33
N ASN A 32 85.78 -3.15 -63.79
CA ASN A 32 86.68 -2.20 -64.45
C ASN A 32 88.12 -2.75 -64.55
N GLN A 33 88.59 -3.48 -63.54
CA GLN A 33 89.88 -4.18 -63.60
C GLN A 33 89.85 -5.29 -64.66
N LEU A 34 88.78 -6.06 -64.77
CA LEU A 34 88.62 -7.11 -65.78
C LEU A 34 88.59 -6.52 -67.20
N LEU A 35 87.85 -5.42 -67.41
CA LEU A 35 87.82 -4.72 -68.70
C LEU A 35 89.20 -4.18 -69.08
N ARG A 36 89.92 -3.59 -68.12
CA ARG A 36 91.29 -3.10 -68.33
C ARG A 36 92.27 -4.24 -68.62
N TYR A 37 92.16 -5.35 -67.89
CA TYR A 37 92.95 -6.56 -68.13
C TYR A 37 92.72 -7.11 -69.55
N ASN A 38 91.47 -7.23 -69.97
CA ASN A 38 91.11 -7.71 -71.31
C ASN A 38 91.60 -6.76 -72.40
N PHE A 39 91.50 -5.44 -72.20
CA PHE A 39 92.05 -4.45 -73.13
C PHE A 39 93.57 -4.58 -73.27
N ILE A 40 94.30 -4.66 -72.15
CA ILE A 40 95.77 -4.83 -72.15
C ILE A 40 96.16 -6.16 -72.80
N GLN A 41 95.45 -7.26 -72.51
CA GLN A 41 95.66 -8.57 -73.15
C GLN A 41 95.50 -8.51 -74.67
N ASN A 42 94.48 -7.79 -75.16
CA ASN A 42 94.25 -7.66 -76.60
C ASN A 42 95.34 -6.81 -77.28
N GLU A 43 95.78 -5.72 -76.65
CA GLU A 43 96.90 -4.92 -77.16
C GLU A 43 98.21 -5.71 -77.15
N ILE A 44 98.52 -6.48 -76.09
CA ILE A 44 99.70 -7.35 -76.04
C ILE A 44 99.68 -8.36 -77.19
N LYS A 45 98.55 -9.06 -77.41
CA LYS A 45 98.42 -10.01 -78.52
C LYS A 45 98.62 -9.36 -79.89
N LYS A 46 98.15 -8.13 -80.07
CA LYS A 46 98.34 -7.36 -81.31
C LYS A 46 99.82 -7.00 -81.51
N PHE A 47 100.51 -6.52 -80.48
CA PHE A 47 101.93 -6.20 -80.56
C PHE A 47 102.80 -7.45 -80.75
N GLU A 48 102.45 -8.58 -80.13
CA GLU A 48 103.12 -9.87 -80.35
C GLU A 48 102.97 -10.34 -81.81
N ALA A 49 101.77 -10.23 -82.39
CA ALA A 49 101.55 -10.55 -83.79
C ALA A 49 102.37 -9.65 -84.74
N ILE A 50 102.47 -8.34 -84.44
CA ILE A 50 103.29 -7.40 -85.20
C ILE A 50 104.78 -7.74 -85.08
N LYS A 51 105.26 -8.06 -83.87
CA LYS A 51 106.65 -8.47 -83.63
C LYS A 51 107.01 -9.72 -84.42
N ILE A 52 106.19 -10.77 -84.33
CA ILE A 52 106.40 -12.02 -85.06
C ILE A 52 106.38 -11.78 -86.58
N SER A 53 105.45 -10.97 -87.07
CA SER A 53 105.38 -10.62 -88.49
C SER A 53 106.66 -9.90 -88.96
N HIS A 54 107.18 -8.97 -88.16
CA HIS A 54 108.43 -8.27 -88.46
C HIS A 54 109.65 -9.21 -88.43
N GLU A 55 109.71 -10.13 -87.46
CA GLU A 55 110.78 -11.14 -87.35
C GLU A 55 110.79 -12.09 -88.56
N ILE A 56 109.61 -12.54 -89.02
CA ILE A 56 109.47 -13.34 -90.25
C ILE A 56 109.99 -12.56 -91.46
N LEU A 57 109.64 -11.28 -91.58
CA LEU A 57 110.07 -10.43 -92.70
C LEU A 57 111.59 -10.21 -92.70
N GLN A 58 112.20 -10.01 -91.53
CA GLN A 58 113.66 -9.92 -91.39
C GLN A 58 114.35 -11.24 -91.71
N LEU A 59 113.80 -12.38 -91.27
CA LEU A 59 114.35 -13.70 -91.57
C LEU A 59 114.28 -14.01 -93.07
N ASN A 60 113.17 -13.70 -93.73
CA ASN A 60 113.05 -13.88 -95.18
C ASN A 60 114.07 -13.04 -95.94
N ARG A 61 114.27 -11.78 -95.57
CA ARG A 61 115.34 -10.94 -96.16
C ARG A 61 116.73 -11.55 -95.97
N LYS A 62 117.02 -12.06 -94.78
CA LYS A 62 118.30 -12.75 -94.50
C LYS A 62 118.47 -14.02 -95.34
N ILE A 63 117.39 -14.77 -95.59
CA ILE A 63 117.39 -15.96 -96.46
C ILE A 63 117.68 -15.55 -97.91
N ASP A 64 117.04 -14.49 -98.40
CA ASP A 64 117.27 -13.99 -99.76
C ASP A 64 118.70 -13.48 -99.94
N GLU A 65 119.23 -12.73 -98.96
CA GLU A 65 120.62 -12.25 -98.96
C GLU A 65 121.63 -13.40 -98.92
N THR A 66 121.42 -14.39 -98.04
CA THR A 66 122.32 -15.54 -97.96
C THR A 66 122.24 -16.43 -99.19
N SER A 67 121.05 -16.65 -99.77
CA SER A 67 120.91 -17.42 -101.01
C SER A 67 121.63 -16.74 -102.19
N ALA A 68 121.49 -15.42 -102.33
CA ALA A 68 122.24 -14.65 -103.32
C ALA A 68 123.76 -14.73 -103.11
N GLN A 69 124.23 -14.71 -101.85
CA GLN A 69 125.65 -14.91 -101.53
C GLN A 69 126.12 -16.33 -101.88
N ILE A 70 125.32 -17.36 -101.62
CA ILE A 70 125.63 -18.75 -102.00
C ILE A 70 125.83 -18.85 -103.51
N ASP A 71 124.92 -18.30 -104.31
CA ASP A 71 125.01 -18.38 -105.77
C ASP A 71 126.21 -17.59 -106.32
N LYS A 72 126.54 -16.46 -105.69
CA LYS A 72 127.76 -15.69 -106.00
C LYS A 72 129.04 -16.46 -105.66
N VAL A 73 129.05 -17.22 -104.56
CA VAL A 73 130.18 -18.07 -104.17
C VAL A 73 130.27 -19.31 -105.07
N LYS A 74 129.15 -19.97 -105.38
CA LYS A 74 129.11 -21.11 -106.32
C LYS A 74 129.67 -20.74 -107.69
N SER A 75 129.22 -19.62 -108.25
CA SER A 75 129.71 -19.13 -109.55
C SER A 75 131.20 -18.76 -109.51
N LYS A 76 131.69 -18.18 -108.40
CA LYS A 76 133.13 -17.97 -108.18
C LYS A 76 133.89 -19.28 -108.11
N VAL A 77 133.39 -20.29 -107.41
CA VAL A 77 134.03 -21.61 -107.28
C VAL A 77 134.13 -22.31 -108.64
N GLU A 78 133.07 -22.28 -109.45
CA GLU A 78 133.10 -22.84 -110.81
C GLU A 78 134.13 -22.13 -111.70
N LYS A 79 134.15 -20.79 -111.73
CA LYS A 79 135.18 -20.03 -112.46
C LYS A 79 136.60 -20.37 -112.02
N LEU A 80 136.81 -20.53 -110.71
CA LEU A 80 138.11 -20.92 -110.16
C LEU A 80 138.49 -22.37 -110.52
N ARG A 81 137.52 -23.29 -110.61
CA ARG A 81 137.74 -24.67 -111.09
C ARG A 81 138.16 -24.70 -112.55
N GLU A 82 137.50 -23.91 -113.40
CA GLU A 82 137.86 -23.77 -114.82
C GLU A 82 139.29 -23.24 -114.97
N LEU A 83 139.64 -22.15 -114.27
CA LEU A 83 140.99 -21.58 -114.26
C LEU A 83 142.04 -22.60 -113.80
N ARG A 84 141.76 -23.34 -112.72
CA ARG A 84 142.64 -24.40 -112.22
C ARG A 84 142.85 -25.50 -113.27
N ASN A 85 141.79 -25.93 -113.96
CA ASN A 85 141.87 -26.95 -114.99
C ASN A 85 142.69 -26.46 -116.21
N ALA A 86 142.50 -25.20 -116.62
CA ALA A 86 143.29 -24.58 -117.68
C ALA A 86 144.79 -24.51 -117.33
N GLN A 87 145.13 -24.12 -116.08
CA GLN A 87 146.53 -24.10 -115.63
C GLN A 87 147.14 -25.51 -115.50
N ARG A 88 146.33 -26.52 -115.15
CA ARG A 88 146.75 -27.93 -115.20
C ARG A 88 147.06 -28.38 -116.62
N SER A 89 146.26 -27.97 -117.61
CA SER A 89 146.53 -28.26 -119.02
C SER A 89 147.84 -27.61 -119.46
N LYS A 90 148.01 -26.31 -119.22
CA LYS A 90 149.27 -25.59 -119.52
C LYS A 90 150.48 -26.24 -118.87
N ARG A 91 150.35 -26.71 -117.62
CA ARG A 91 151.43 -27.46 -116.96
C ARG A 91 151.75 -28.75 -117.70
N ARG A 92 150.75 -29.52 -118.15
CA ARG A 92 150.98 -30.74 -118.94
C ARG A 92 151.64 -30.44 -120.27
N ASP A 93 151.24 -29.36 -120.95
CA ASP A 93 151.82 -28.95 -122.22
C ASP A 93 153.30 -28.61 -122.05
N VAL A 94 153.64 -27.82 -121.01
CA VAL A 94 155.03 -27.46 -120.66
C VAL A 94 155.83 -28.68 -120.19
N GLU A 95 155.24 -29.63 -119.44
CA GLU A 95 155.89 -30.90 -119.11
C GLU A 95 156.11 -31.79 -120.36
N GLY A 96 155.22 -31.70 -121.35
CA GLY A 96 155.35 -32.35 -122.65
C GLY A 96 156.45 -31.75 -123.51
N GLU A 97 156.54 -30.42 -123.58
CA GLU A 97 157.65 -29.69 -124.20
C GLU A 97 158.98 -30.02 -123.51
N TRP A 98 158.99 -30.09 -122.18
CA TRP A 98 160.17 -30.54 -121.41
C TRP A 98 160.63 -31.95 -121.83
N ARG A 99 159.71 -32.92 -122.00
CA ARG A 99 160.09 -34.26 -122.46
C ARG A 99 160.65 -34.28 -123.88
N LYS A 100 160.17 -33.43 -124.78
CA LYS A 100 160.68 -33.32 -126.15
C LYS A 100 162.08 -32.68 -126.16
N LEU A 101 162.25 -31.57 -125.46
CA LEU A 101 163.54 -30.87 -125.34
C LEU A 101 164.59 -31.68 -124.56
N SER A 102 164.21 -32.48 -123.56
CA SER A 102 165.14 -33.37 -122.86
C SER A 102 165.61 -34.56 -123.70
N ALA A 103 164.91 -34.92 -124.78
CA ALA A 103 165.31 -36.02 -125.66
C ALA A 103 166.23 -35.56 -126.81
N GLU A 104 166.30 -34.26 -127.11
CA GLU A 104 166.88 -33.72 -128.33
C GLU A 104 168.15 -32.87 -128.10
N ILE A 105 169.16 -33.50 -127.46
CA ILE A 105 170.58 -33.09 -127.44
C ILE A 105 170.97 -32.14 -126.28
N VAL A 106 171.68 -32.75 -125.31
CA VAL A 106 172.85 -32.14 -124.66
C VAL A 106 173.96 -32.08 -125.73
N GLU A 107 174.16 -30.92 -126.33
CA GLU A 107 175.09 -29.90 -125.81
C GLU A 107 174.34 -28.54 -125.79
N GLU A 108 174.53 -27.79 -124.69
CA GLU A 108 173.94 -26.47 -124.35
C GLU A 108 172.45 -26.39 -123.91
N GLY A 109 172.13 -26.87 -122.69
CA GLY A 109 170.76 -26.88 -122.14
C GLY A 109 170.55 -26.27 -120.73
N GLY A 110 171.38 -25.34 -120.25
CA GLY A 110 171.33 -24.88 -118.84
C GLY A 110 170.28 -23.80 -118.49
N SER A 111 169.94 -22.88 -119.39
CA SER A 111 169.17 -21.67 -119.04
C SER A 111 167.64 -21.81 -119.17
N GLN A 112 167.16 -22.78 -119.96
CA GLN A 112 165.73 -22.98 -120.18
C GLN A 112 165.05 -23.79 -119.07
N VAL A 113 165.79 -24.69 -118.41
CA VAL A 113 165.27 -25.57 -117.36
C VAL A 113 164.79 -24.80 -116.12
N LEU A 114 165.53 -23.76 -115.70
CA LEU A 114 165.20 -22.99 -114.48
C LEU A 114 163.90 -22.18 -114.63
N LYS A 115 163.65 -21.59 -115.81
CA LYS A 115 162.43 -20.79 -116.06
C LYS A 115 161.15 -21.63 -115.98
N VAL A 116 161.22 -22.89 -116.41
CA VAL A 116 160.08 -23.81 -116.35
C VAL A 116 159.77 -24.22 -114.92
N GLN A 117 160.80 -24.42 -114.09
CA GLN A 117 160.63 -24.82 -112.69
C GLN A 117 159.93 -23.74 -111.83
N ILE A 118 160.23 -22.45 -112.07
CA ILE A 118 159.56 -21.33 -111.40
C ILE A 118 158.07 -21.28 -111.75
N LYS A 119 157.72 -21.44 -113.04
CA LYS A 119 156.31 -21.49 -113.48
C LYS A 119 155.53 -22.64 -112.84
N ILE A 120 156.17 -23.80 -112.64
CA ILE A 120 155.53 -24.94 -111.96
C ILE A 120 155.25 -24.60 -110.48
N GLY A 121 156.19 -23.94 -109.80
CA GLY A 121 156.02 -23.51 -108.42
C GLY A 121 154.86 -22.54 -108.22
N GLU A 122 154.75 -21.52 -109.09
CA GLU A 122 153.66 -20.54 -109.05
C GLU A 122 152.28 -21.19 -109.27
N ILE A 123 152.18 -22.09 -110.25
CA ILE A 123 150.93 -22.82 -110.54
C ILE A 123 150.53 -23.70 -109.35
N ARG A 124 151.51 -24.32 -108.68
CA ARG A 124 151.25 -25.18 -107.51
C ARG A 124 150.68 -24.38 -106.33
N SER A 125 151.23 -23.18 -106.07
CA SER A 125 150.73 -22.27 -105.04
C SER A 125 149.28 -21.81 -105.32
N LYS A 126 148.99 -21.46 -106.59
CA LYS A 126 147.62 -21.12 -107.02
C LYS A 126 146.65 -22.28 -106.79
N ILE A 127 147.05 -23.52 -107.08
CA ILE A 127 146.20 -24.70 -106.85
C ILE A 127 145.90 -24.90 -105.36
N THR A 128 146.88 -24.70 -104.48
CA THR A 128 146.65 -24.83 -103.03
C THR A 128 145.70 -23.76 -102.50
N GLU A 129 145.82 -22.51 -102.97
CA GLU A 129 144.91 -21.41 -102.59
C GLU A 129 143.46 -21.68 -103.04
N LEU A 130 143.28 -22.22 -104.24
CA LEU A 130 141.94 -22.56 -104.73
C LEU A 130 141.35 -23.77 -104.01
N THR A 131 142.18 -24.73 -103.61
CA THR A 131 141.73 -25.90 -102.84
C THR A 131 141.20 -25.48 -101.46
N THR A 132 141.87 -24.57 -100.75
CA THR A 132 141.39 -24.08 -99.45
C THR A 132 140.13 -23.23 -99.57
N LYS A 133 139.99 -22.42 -100.61
CA LYS A 133 138.73 -21.69 -100.89
C LYS A 133 137.55 -22.62 -101.16
N ILE A 134 137.78 -23.73 -101.87
CA ILE A 134 136.75 -24.73 -102.13
C ILE A 134 136.33 -25.44 -100.85
N SER A 135 137.28 -25.85 -99.99
CA SER A 135 136.94 -26.51 -98.73
C SER A 135 136.15 -25.59 -97.79
N SER A 136 136.52 -24.30 -97.70
CA SER A 136 135.73 -23.32 -96.95
C SER A 136 134.32 -23.12 -97.51
N GLY A 137 134.16 -23.15 -98.85
CA GLY A 137 132.85 -23.04 -99.49
C GLY A 137 131.97 -24.26 -99.26
N GLN A 138 132.56 -25.46 -99.22
CA GLN A 138 131.85 -26.70 -98.91
C GLN A 138 131.37 -26.73 -97.46
N ALA A 139 132.21 -26.34 -96.50
CA ALA A 139 131.82 -26.24 -95.09
C ALA A 139 130.66 -25.26 -94.87
N ASN A 140 130.69 -24.10 -95.54
CA ASN A 140 129.61 -23.13 -95.47
C ASN A 140 128.30 -23.69 -96.06
N LEU A 141 128.36 -24.41 -97.18
CA LEU A 141 127.19 -25.02 -97.80
C LEU A 141 126.55 -26.09 -96.91
N GLU A 142 127.37 -26.87 -96.21
CA GLU A 142 126.91 -27.89 -95.26
C GLU A 142 126.25 -27.26 -94.03
N SER A 143 126.81 -26.15 -93.52
CA SER A 143 126.19 -25.39 -92.41
C SER A 143 124.82 -24.81 -92.80
N LEU A 144 124.68 -24.30 -94.02
CA LEU A 144 123.41 -23.74 -94.52
C LEU A 144 122.34 -24.80 -94.78
N LYS A 145 122.76 -26.01 -95.19
CA LYS A 145 121.83 -27.16 -95.27
C LYS A 145 121.26 -27.51 -93.90
N ARG A 146 122.08 -27.55 -92.85
CA ARG A 146 121.61 -27.80 -91.47
C ARG A 146 120.66 -26.72 -90.97
N ILE A 147 120.94 -25.45 -91.26
CA ILE A 147 120.04 -24.34 -90.90
C ILE A 147 118.68 -24.51 -91.58
N ARG A 148 118.67 -24.87 -92.88
CA ARG A 148 117.42 -25.11 -93.62
C ARG A 148 116.62 -26.26 -93.01
N GLU A 149 117.25 -27.39 -92.71
CA GLU A 149 116.61 -28.57 -92.10
C GLU A 149 115.94 -28.22 -90.76
N ASN A 150 116.67 -27.56 -89.85
CA ASN A 150 116.12 -27.09 -88.58
C ASN A 150 114.94 -26.12 -88.77
N THR A 151 115.01 -25.23 -89.76
CA THR A 151 113.93 -24.27 -90.02
C THR A 151 112.68 -24.96 -90.55
N THR A 152 112.83 -25.99 -91.39
CA THR A 152 111.70 -26.82 -91.86
C THR A 152 111.04 -27.60 -90.72
N GLU A 153 111.81 -28.15 -89.79
CA GLU A 153 111.27 -28.83 -88.60
C GLU A 153 110.49 -27.85 -87.72
N GLN A 154 111.02 -26.64 -87.47
CA GLN A 154 110.31 -25.60 -86.73
C GLN A 154 109.00 -25.20 -87.40
N HIS A 155 108.98 -25.04 -88.73
CA HIS A 155 107.75 -24.75 -89.46
C HIS A 155 106.69 -25.86 -89.34
N GLN A 156 107.10 -27.13 -89.37
CA GLN A 156 106.19 -28.25 -89.16
C GLN A 156 105.63 -28.27 -87.73
N SER A 157 106.46 -28.00 -86.72
CA SER A 157 106.02 -27.90 -85.32
C SER A 157 104.98 -26.80 -85.13
N ILE A 158 105.26 -25.58 -85.62
CA ILE A 158 104.32 -24.45 -85.55
C ILE A 158 103.04 -24.76 -86.32
N GLY A 159 103.15 -25.43 -87.48
CA GLY A 159 101.99 -25.88 -88.26
C GLY A 159 101.07 -26.82 -87.49
N ASN A 160 101.63 -27.74 -86.70
CA ASN A 160 100.87 -28.65 -85.85
C ASN A 160 100.22 -27.91 -84.66
N GLU A 161 100.94 -27.01 -84.00
CA GLU A 161 100.40 -26.19 -82.91
C GLU A 161 99.21 -25.33 -83.36
N ILE A 162 99.29 -24.74 -84.57
CA ILE A 162 98.17 -23.97 -85.14
C ILE A 162 96.94 -24.86 -85.36
N ARG A 163 97.13 -26.11 -85.82
CA ARG A 163 96.02 -27.05 -86.01
C ARG A 163 95.37 -27.43 -84.68
N GLU A 164 96.17 -27.72 -83.65
CA GLU A 164 95.66 -28.03 -82.32
C GLU A 164 94.91 -26.85 -81.70
N ASN A 165 95.44 -25.63 -81.80
CA ASN A 165 94.78 -24.44 -81.28
C ASN A 165 93.48 -24.15 -82.02
N ARG A 166 93.41 -24.37 -83.34
CA ARG A 166 92.15 -24.27 -84.10
C ARG A 166 91.10 -25.27 -83.62
N LEU A 167 91.51 -26.50 -83.29
CA LEU A 167 90.61 -27.53 -82.71
C LEU A 167 90.11 -27.11 -81.32
N LYS A 168 90.99 -26.59 -80.45
CA LYS A 168 90.62 -26.08 -79.12
C LYS A 168 89.63 -24.91 -79.22
N ILE A 169 89.86 -23.97 -80.13
CA ILE A 169 88.94 -22.84 -80.37
C ILE A 169 87.57 -23.33 -80.83
N ARG A 170 87.52 -24.32 -81.74
CA ARG A 170 86.23 -24.89 -82.18
C ARG A 170 85.47 -25.55 -81.03
N LYS A 171 86.15 -26.30 -80.17
CA LYS A 171 85.53 -26.91 -78.98
C LYS A 171 85.00 -25.84 -78.01
N ALA A 172 85.82 -24.84 -77.69
CA ALA A 172 85.43 -23.74 -76.79
C ALA A 172 84.27 -22.91 -77.35
N ARG A 173 84.20 -22.69 -78.67
CA ARG A 173 83.06 -22.02 -79.31
C ARG A 173 81.77 -22.84 -79.20
N ALA A 174 81.84 -24.14 -79.44
CA ALA A 174 80.66 -25.01 -79.30
C ALA A 174 80.17 -25.10 -77.84
N GLU A 175 81.09 -25.08 -76.87
CA GLU A 175 80.74 -25.00 -75.45
C GLU A 175 80.13 -23.63 -75.08
N TYR A 176 80.67 -22.54 -75.63
CA TYR A 176 80.13 -21.19 -75.44
C TYR A 176 78.70 -21.07 -75.99
N GLU A 177 78.45 -21.55 -77.22
CA GLU A 177 77.11 -21.53 -77.83
C GLU A 177 76.10 -22.31 -76.99
N LYS A 178 76.49 -23.49 -76.46
CA LYS A 178 75.63 -24.26 -75.56
C LYS A 178 75.32 -23.52 -74.27
N LEU A 179 76.33 -22.91 -73.63
CA LEU A 179 76.12 -22.13 -72.41
C LEU A 179 75.25 -20.90 -72.67
N GLU A 180 75.42 -20.25 -73.83
CA GLU A 180 74.61 -19.09 -74.21
C GLU A 180 73.13 -19.46 -74.36
N ASP A 181 72.83 -20.62 -74.98
CA ASP A 181 71.47 -21.13 -75.11
C ASP A 181 70.87 -21.51 -73.73
N GLU A 182 71.66 -22.12 -72.85
CA GLU A 182 71.23 -22.44 -71.48
C GLU A 182 70.93 -21.17 -70.65
N VAL A 183 71.76 -20.13 -70.77
CA VAL A 183 71.54 -18.84 -70.10
C VAL A 183 70.25 -18.20 -70.60
N LYS A 184 70.03 -18.14 -71.92
CA LYS A 184 68.78 -17.59 -72.49
C LYS A 184 67.55 -18.35 -72.02
N ALA A 185 67.63 -19.69 -71.93
CA ALA A 185 66.54 -20.50 -71.41
C ALA A 185 66.25 -20.18 -69.93
N LYS A 186 67.30 -20.06 -69.10
CA LYS A 186 67.17 -19.73 -67.67
C LYS A 186 66.67 -18.31 -67.43
N GLU A 187 67.08 -17.34 -68.24
CA GLU A 187 66.56 -15.97 -68.21
C GLU A 187 65.05 -15.95 -68.52
N ALA A 188 64.61 -16.69 -69.54
CA ALA A 188 63.19 -16.79 -69.87
C ALA A 188 62.36 -17.46 -68.75
N GLU A 189 62.88 -18.54 -68.14
CA GLU A 189 62.26 -19.16 -66.96
C GLU A 189 62.17 -18.18 -65.78
N HIS A 190 63.24 -17.44 -65.51
CA HIS A 190 63.27 -16.45 -64.44
C HIS A 190 62.27 -15.31 -64.69
N GLU A 191 62.17 -14.79 -65.91
CA GLU A 191 61.17 -13.76 -66.26
C GLU A 191 59.73 -14.27 -66.14
N ALA A 192 59.48 -15.54 -66.46
CA ALA A 192 58.17 -16.15 -66.28
C ALA A 192 57.81 -16.27 -64.78
N LEU A 193 58.73 -16.78 -63.96
CA LEU A 193 58.56 -16.86 -62.51
C LEU A 193 58.44 -15.48 -61.84
N ALA A 194 59.20 -14.49 -62.31
CA ALA A 194 59.11 -13.11 -61.83
C ALA A 194 57.73 -12.50 -62.11
N ARG A 195 57.14 -12.78 -63.29
CA ARG A 195 55.78 -12.34 -63.63
C ARG A 195 54.73 -13.05 -62.78
N GLU A 196 54.84 -14.35 -62.59
CA GLU A 196 53.90 -15.13 -61.75
C GLU A 196 53.95 -14.67 -60.30
N THR A 197 55.15 -14.49 -59.74
CA THR A 197 55.32 -13.98 -58.37
C THR A 197 54.75 -12.57 -58.22
N ALA A 198 54.97 -11.67 -59.19
CA ALA A 198 54.37 -10.33 -59.17
C ALA A 198 52.83 -10.38 -59.19
N GLN A 199 52.23 -11.28 -59.99
CA GLN A 199 50.77 -11.48 -60.00
C GLN A 199 50.24 -12.01 -58.67
N LEU A 200 50.94 -12.99 -58.07
CA LEU A 200 50.58 -13.54 -56.76
C LEU A 200 50.67 -12.47 -55.65
N TRP A 201 51.70 -11.63 -55.67
CA TRP A 201 51.84 -10.51 -54.73
C TRP A 201 50.73 -9.46 -54.91
N GLY A 202 50.38 -9.13 -56.16
CA GLY A 202 49.24 -8.25 -56.45
C GLY A 202 47.92 -8.80 -55.93
N GLY A 203 47.66 -10.10 -56.16
CA GLY A 203 46.48 -10.79 -55.63
C GLY A 203 46.45 -10.85 -54.10
N LEU A 204 47.62 -11.03 -53.45
CA LEU A 204 47.74 -11.02 -52.00
C LEU A 204 47.43 -9.62 -51.41
N ASP A 205 47.91 -8.54 -52.05
CA ASP A 205 47.61 -7.17 -51.62
C ASP A 205 46.11 -6.85 -51.75
N GLU A 206 45.48 -7.23 -52.86
CA GLU A 206 44.04 -7.08 -53.05
C GLU A 206 43.23 -7.88 -52.02
N ASN A 207 43.61 -9.14 -51.77
CA ASN A 207 42.95 -9.97 -50.76
C ASN A 207 43.16 -9.40 -49.35
N SER A 208 44.34 -8.89 -49.03
CA SER A 208 44.63 -8.23 -47.76
C SER A 208 43.76 -6.99 -47.56
N LYS A 209 43.57 -6.18 -48.62
CA LYS A 209 42.64 -5.04 -48.61
C LYS A 209 41.18 -5.47 -48.38
N LYS A 210 40.73 -6.54 -49.04
CA LYS A 210 39.37 -7.11 -48.86
C LYS A 210 39.17 -7.64 -47.43
N ILE A 211 40.15 -8.37 -46.88
CA ILE A 211 40.11 -8.85 -45.49
C ILE A 211 39.96 -7.68 -44.52
N ARG A 212 40.80 -6.64 -44.67
CA ARG A 212 40.72 -5.45 -43.80
C ARG A 212 39.38 -4.72 -43.91
N GLN A 213 38.78 -4.65 -45.09
CA GLN A 213 37.44 -4.09 -45.27
C GLN A 213 36.37 -4.93 -44.57
N ILE A 214 36.44 -6.25 -44.67
CA ILE A 214 35.53 -7.17 -44.01
C ILE A 214 35.67 -7.06 -42.48
N GLU A 215 36.89 -7.01 -41.95
CA GLU A 215 37.14 -6.81 -40.51
C GLU A 215 36.49 -5.52 -39.98
N ILE A 216 36.65 -4.41 -40.70
CA ILE A 216 36.01 -3.13 -40.34
C ILE A 216 34.48 -3.26 -40.32
N GLN A 217 33.91 -3.98 -41.30
CA GLN A 217 32.46 -4.21 -41.34
C GLN A 217 31.99 -5.11 -40.20
N ILE A 218 32.76 -6.16 -39.87
CA ILE A 218 32.49 -7.06 -38.74
C ILE A 218 32.49 -6.27 -37.43
N ASP A 219 33.51 -5.45 -37.18
CA ASP A 219 33.59 -4.60 -35.99
C ASP A 219 32.41 -3.62 -35.89
N ALA A 220 32.03 -2.99 -37.00
CA ALA A 220 30.87 -2.10 -37.04
C ALA A 220 29.57 -2.85 -36.71
N ARG A 221 29.42 -4.09 -37.20
CA ARG A 221 28.26 -4.95 -36.91
C ARG A 221 28.25 -5.41 -35.46
N TYR A 222 29.41 -5.79 -34.88
CA TYR A 222 29.53 -6.13 -33.47
C TYR A 222 29.15 -4.97 -32.55
N LYS A 223 29.61 -3.75 -32.86
CA LYS A 223 29.21 -2.54 -32.10
C LYS A 223 27.71 -2.30 -32.17
N LYS A 224 27.10 -2.41 -33.35
CA LYS A 224 25.63 -2.30 -33.51
C LYS A 224 24.89 -3.39 -32.72
N LEU A 225 25.36 -4.64 -32.78
CA LEU A 225 24.75 -5.74 -32.04
C LEU A 225 24.84 -5.52 -30.52
N ALA A 226 25.98 -5.01 -30.02
CA ALA A 226 26.14 -4.70 -28.60
C ALA A 226 25.18 -3.60 -28.13
N LEU A 227 25.01 -2.53 -28.92
CA LEU A 227 24.03 -1.47 -28.63
C LEU A 227 22.61 -2.02 -28.60
N LEU A 228 22.22 -2.76 -29.65
CA LEU A 228 20.87 -3.33 -29.76
C LEU A 228 20.58 -4.33 -28.63
N ARG A 229 21.59 -5.12 -28.21
CA ARG A 229 21.47 -6.05 -27.08
C ARG A 229 21.30 -5.30 -25.76
N SER A 230 22.00 -4.18 -25.58
CA SER A 230 21.82 -3.32 -24.41
C SER A 230 20.42 -2.69 -24.39
N GLU A 231 19.91 -2.22 -25.52
CA GLU A 231 18.56 -1.67 -25.65
C GLU A 231 17.50 -2.74 -25.37
N TYR A 232 17.62 -3.92 -25.98
CA TYR A 232 16.75 -5.05 -25.72
C TYR A 232 16.71 -5.45 -24.23
N LEU A 233 17.85 -5.46 -23.55
CA LEU A 233 17.91 -5.74 -22.11
C LEU A 233 17.19 -4.67 -21.28
N LYS A 234 17.33 -3.39 -21.64
CA LYS A 234 16.61 -2.28 -21.00
C LYS A 234 15.09 -2.41 -21.21
N GLU A 235 14.66 -2.68 -22.44
CA GLU A 235 13.24 -2.87 -22.73
C GLU A 235 12.67 -4.11 -22.04
N LYS A 236 13.39 -5.23 -22.06
CA LYS A 236 12.97 -6.48 -21.39
C LYS A 236 12.80 -6.27 -19.88
N THR A 237 13.72 -5.56 -19.23
CA THR A 237 13.61 -5.25 -17.79
C THR A 237 12.46 -4.27 -17.52
N ALA A 238 12.25 -3.27 -18.38
CA ALA A 238 11.11 -2.36 -18.28
C ALA A 238 9.76 -3.08 -18.43
N VAL A 239 9.65 -4.02 -19.38
CA VAL A 239 8.47 -4.88 -19.56
C VAL A 239 8.25 -5.73 -18.31
N GLN A 240 9.28 -6.43 -17.81
CA GLN A 240 9.16 -7.24 -16.59
C GLN A 240 8.70 -6.43 -15.38
N LEU A 241 9.22 -5.22 -15.18
CA LEU A 241 8.80 -4.33 -14.12
C LEU A 241 7.33 -3.91 -14.29
N SER A 242 6.94 -3.56 -15.51
CA SER A 242 5.57 -3.16 -15.85
C SER A 242 4.58 -4.31 -15.64
N THR A 243 4.95 -5.54 -16.02
CA THR A 243 4.14 -6.74 -15.80
C THR A 243 3.97 -7.04 -14.30
N ARG A 244 5.03 -6.89 -13.50
CA ARG A 244 4.94 -7.02 -12.03
C ARG A 244 4.01 -5.98 -11.43
N ARG A 245 4.15 -4.71 -11.81
CA ARG A 245 3.26 -3.62 -11.36
C ARG A 245 1.80 -3.86 -11.75
N LEU A 246 1.55 -4.34 -12.96
CA LEU A 246 0.19 -4.70 -13.40
C LEU A 246 -0.40 -5.83 -12.56
N LYS A 247 0.41 -6.85 -12.22
CA LYS A 247 -0.04 -7.94 -11.35
C LYS A 247 -0.37 -7.44 -9.95
N GLU A 248 0.49 -6.64 -9.34
CA GLU A 248 0.26 -6.03 -8.02
C GLU A 248 -0.99 -5.12 -8.01
N LEU A 249 -1.19 -4.33 -9.07
CA LEU A 249 -2.38 -3.48 -9.22
C LEU A 249 -3.65 -4.31 -9.36
N ASN A 250 -3.63 -5.40 -10.13
CA ASN A 250 -4.77 -6.30 -10.23
C ASN A 250 -5.08 -6.98 -8.90
N GLU A 251 -4.07 -7.50 -8.18
CA GLU A 251 -4.29 -8.07 -6.84
C GLU A 251 -4.87 -7.04 -5.87
N ARG A 252 -4.45 -5.77 -5.95
CA ARG A 252 -5.00 -4.69 -5.14
C ARG A 252 -6.43 -4.33 -5.53
N LYS A 253 -6.75 -4.34 -6.83
CA LYS A 253 -8.11 -4.16 -7.34
C LYS A 253 -9.03 -5.25 -6.82
N GLU A 254 -8.63 -6.52 -6.90
CA GLU A 254 -9.43 -7.64 -6.39
C GLU A 254 -9.67 -7.53 -4.87
N ARG A 255 -8.64 -7.14 -4.10
CA ARG A 255 -8.81 -6.84 -2.67
C ARG A 255 -9.83 -5.72 -2.43
N PHE A 256 -9.76 -4.64 -3.21
CA PHE A 256 -10.72 -3.55 -3.08
C PHE A 256 -12.15 -3.95 -3.43
N ILE A 257 -12.33 -4.79 -4.46
CA ILE A 257 -13.65 -5.35 -4.81
C ILE A 257 -14.20 -6.19 -3.66
N ALA A 258 -13.39 -7.06 -3.06
CA ALA A 258 -13.79 -7.86 -1.91
C ALA A 258 -14.18 -6.99 -0.71
N THR A 259 -13.37 -5.99 -0.35
CA THR A 259 -13.69 -5.07 0.75
C THR A 259 -14.93 -4.23 0.47
N LEU A 260 -15.16 -3.84 -0.78
CA LEU A 260 -16.33 -3.06 -1.16
C LEU A 260 -17.60 -3.90 -1.06
N SER A 261 -17.54 -5.16 -1.51
CA SER A 261 -18.61 -6.14 -1.32
C SER A 261 -18.92 -6.40 0.15
N GLU A 262 -17.91 -6.49 1.02
CA GLU A 262 -18.10 -6.64 2.47
C GLU A 262 -18.77 -5.39 3.08
N ILE A 263 -18.30 -4.19 2.71
CA ILE A 263 -18.88 -2.93 3.19
C ILE A 263 -20.33 -2.77 2.71
N GLU A 264 -20.64 -3.12 1.45
CA GLU A 264 -22.00 -3.11 0.91
C GLU A 264 -22.91 -4.07 1.69
N HIS A 265 -22.43 -5.28 2.01
CA HIS A 265 -23.17 -6.23 2.83
C HIS A 265 -23.44 -5.67 4.24
N SER A 266 -22.40 -5.14 4.91
CA SER A 266 -22.54 -4.53 6.23
C SER A 266 -23.47 -3.31 6.22
N LEU A 267 -23.50 -2.54 5.13
CA LEU A 267 -24.45 -1.43 4.95
C LEU A 267 -25.89 -1.92 4.88
N VAL A 268 -26.14 -3.00 4.13
CA VAL A 268 -27.48 -3.61 4.03
C VAL A 268 -27.92 -4.18 5.38
N GLU A 269 -27.01 -4.80 6.14
CA GLU A 269 -27.31 -5.28 7.49
C GLU A 269 -27.58 -4.13 8.47
N LEU A 270 -26.77 -3.08 8.44
CA LEU A 270 -26.98 -1.88 9.26
C LEU A 270 -28.30 -1.18 8.92
N ASP A 271 -28.68 -1.10 7.65
CA ASP A 271 -29.96 -0.52 7.25
C ASP A 271 -31.15 -1.35 7.78
N LYS A 272 -31.06 -2.69 7.73
CA LYS A 272 -32.06 -3.57 8.35
C LYS A 272 -32.17 -3.35 9.86
N VAL A 273 -31.03 -3.32 10.57
CA VAL A 273 -31.00 -3.06 12.01
C VAL A 273 -31.60 -1.69 12.33
N GLN A 274 -31.25 -0.65 11.56
CA GLN A 274 -31.83 0.68 11.74
C GLN A 274 -33.35 0.68 11.54
N GLN A 275 -33.85 -0.02 10.51
CA GLN A 275 -35.30 -0.13 10.26
C GLN A 275 -36.01 -0.88 11.39
N GLU A 276 -35.42 -1.96 11.89
CA GLU A 276 -35.94 -2.72 13.03
C GLU A 276 -35.98 -1.87 14.31
N GLN A 277 -34.89 -1.15 14.62
CA GLN A 277 -34.82 -0.24 15.77
C GLN A 277 -35.83 0.90 15.66
N LYS A 278 -35.99 1.53 14.49
CA LYS A 278 -37.04 2.54 14.26
C LYS A 278 -38.45 1.99 14.47
N ALA A 279 -38.71 0.77 13.98
CA ALA A 279 -40.00 0.12 14.16
C ALA A 279 -40.27 -0.22 15.64
N GLN A 280 -39.24 -0.68 16.37
CA GLN A 280 -39.32 -0.94 17.82
C GLN A 280 -39.57 0.34 18.61
N LEU A 281 -38.82 1.41 18.31
CA LEU A 281 -38.95 2.71 18.97
C LEU A 281 -40.36 3.26 18.79
N LYS A 282 -40.90 3.22 17.56
CA LYS A 282 -42.28 3.63 17.29
C LYS A 282 -43.31 2.81 18.09
N ARG A 283 -43.13 1.49 18.19
CA ARG A 283 -44.02 0.63 19.01
C ARG A 283 -43.95 0.98 20.50
N LEU A 284 -42.75 1.29 21.00
CA LEU A 284 -42.56 1.70 22.40
C LEU A 284 -43.19 3.06 22.67
N GLU A 285 -43.06 4.03 21.76
CA GLU A 285 -43.72 5.34 21.84
C GLU A 285 -45.25 5.19 21.88
N GLU A 286 -45.84 4.41 20.96
CA GLU A 286 -47.28 4.11 20.95
C GLU A 286 -47.73 3.42 22.25
N THR A 287 -46.90 2.52 22.79
CA THR A 287 -47.19 1.84 24.07
C THR A 287 -47.13 2.81 25.25
N LEU A 288 -46.13 3.70 25.28
CA LEU A 288 -45.97 4.74 26.29
C LEU A 288 -47.18 5.68 26.28
N GLU A 289 -47.56 6.18 25.09
CA GLU A 289 -48.71 7.07 24.92
C GLU A 289 -50.00 6.40 25.42
N ARG A 290 -50.23 5.14 25.03
CA ARG A 290 -51.39 4.38 25.52
C ARG A 290 -51.40 4.21 27.04
N LYS A 291 -50.27 3.87 27.66
CA LYS A 291 -50.18 3.70 29.12
C LYS A 291 -50.32 5.02 29.87
N THR A 292 -49.76 6.11 29.37
CA THR A 292 -49.94 7.45 29.96
C THR A 292 -51.41 7.88 29.91
N ALA A 293 -52.10 7.68 28.79
CA ALA A 293 -53.53 7.97 28.67
C ALA A 293 -54.39 7.10 29.64
N GLN A 294 -54.05 5.82 29.79
CA GLN A 294 -54.72 4.93 30.76
C GLN A 294 -54.51 5.41 32.20
N LYS A 295 -53.28 5.80 32.57
CA LYS A 295 -52.97 6.37 33.88
C LYS A 295 -53.80 7.64 34.15
N GLU A 296 -53.86 8.57 33.20
CA GLU A 296 -54.63 9.81 33.35
C GLU A 296 -56.14 9.55 33.52
N ALA A 297 -56.70 8.59 32.77
CA ALA A 297 -58.09 8.21 32.92
C ALA A 297 -58.39 7.64 34.33
N ILE A 298 -57.54 6.73 34.80
CA ILE A 298 -57.68 6.14 36.14
C ILE A 298 -57.52 7.22 37.24
N LEU A 299 -56.59 8.15 37.10
CA LEU A 299 -56.42 9.27 38.04
C LEU A 299 -57.68 10.15 38.14
N LYS A 300 -58.34 10.42 37.00
CA LYS A 300 -59.62 11.16 37.00
C LYS A 300 -60.71 10.39 37.73
N GLU A 301 -60.85 9.09 37.44
CA GLU A 301 -61.82 8.22 38.11
C GLU A 301 -61.59 8.16 39.63
N ILE A 302 -60.33 8.04 40.08
CA ILE A 302 -59.98 8.07 41.51
C ILE A 302 -60.32 9.42 42.14
N SER A 303 -60.03 10.53 41.47
CA SER A 303 -60.34 11.87 41.99
C SER A 303 -61.85 12.07 42.18
N GLU A 304 -62.66 11.64 41.21
CA GLU A 304 -64.12 11.72 41.27
C GLU A 304 -64.68 10.81 42.37
N ALA A 305 -64.28 9.55 42.41
CA ALA A 305 -64.69 8.60 43.43
C ALA A 305 -64.22 9.01 44.84
N GLY A 306 -63.04 9.64 44.97
CA GLY A 306 -62.53 10.21 46.21
C GLY A 306 -63.38 11.37 46.74
N LYS A 307 -63.83 12.28 45.87
CA LYS A 307 -64.78 13.35 46.23
C LYS A 307 -66.11 12.80 46.73
N ILE A 308 -66.62 11.76 46.05
CA ILE A 308 -67.84 11.07 46.45
C ILE A 308 -67.66 10.42 47.83
N ALA A 309 -66.55 9.71 48.05
CA ALA A 309 -66.24 9.06 49.33
C ALA A 309 -66.13 10.08 50.50
N SER A 310 -65.51 11.24 50.26
CA SER A 310 -65.40 12.31 51.27
C SER A 310 -66.77 12.89 51.62
N SER A 311 -67.57 13.22 50.60
CA SER A 311 -68.91 13.77 50.79
C SER A 311 -69.83 12.80 51.53
N ALA A 312 -69.75 11.50 51.19
CA ALA A 312 -70.50 10.46 51.87
C ALA A 312 -70.06 10.28 53.33
N LYS A 313 -68.76 10.40 53.63
CA LYS A 313 -68.24 10.34 55.01
C LYS A 313 -68.71 11.52 55.85
N GLU A 314 -68.73 12.72 55.30
CA GLU A 314 -69.27 13.92 55.95
C GLU A 314 -70.75 13.75 56.29
N ALA A 315 -71.55 13.23 55.35
CA ALA A 315 -72.95 12.91 55.58
C ALA A 315 -73.14 11.86 56.69
N VAL A 316 -72.31 10.81 56.74
CA VAL A 316 -72.35 9.81 57.83
C VAL A 316 -72.11 10.48 59.19
N ILE A 317 -71.11 11.37 59.30
CA ILE A 317 -70.80 12.09 60.53
C ILE A 317 -71.98 12.98 60.95
N GLU A 318 -72.56 13.73 60.00
CA GLU A 318 -73.72 14.59 60.25
C GLU A 318 -74.91 13.78 60.78
N PHE A 319 -75.26 12.66 60.14
CA PHE A 319 -76.37 11.81 60.57
C PHE A 319 -76.14 11.17 61.94
N VAL A 320 -74.90 10.80 62.28
CA VAL A 320 -74.57 10.29 63.62
C VAL A 320 -74.78 11.38 64.69
N THR A 321 -74.30 12.61 64.44
CA THR A 321 -74.45 13.72 65.40
C THR A 321 -75.91 14.14 65.60
N GLN A 322 -76.73 14.13 64.55
CA GLN A 322 -78.17 14.42 64.65
C GLN A 322 -78.91 13.38 65.49
N ARG A 323 -78.49 12.11 65.43
CA ARG A 323 -79.08 11.03 66.24
C ARG A 323 -78.76 11.18 67.73
N GLU A 324 -77.52 11.46 68.08
CA GLU A 324 -77.10 11.65 69.48
C GLU A 324 -77.88 12.78 70.16
N LEU A 325 -78.14 13.88 69.44
CA LEU A 325 -78.95 14.97 69.96
C LEU A 325 -80.40 14.56 70.20
N ALA A 326 -80.99 13.77 69.30
CA ALA A 326 -82.39 13.34 69.40
C ALA A 326 -82.62 12.29 70.50
N GLU A 327 -81.63 11.43 70.79
CA GLU A 327 -81.71 10.43 71.86
C GLU A 327 -81.83 11.05 73.27
N THR A 328 -81.25 12.23 73.51
CA THR A 328 -81.32 12.91 74.82
C THR A 328 -82.71 13.44 75.16
N ILE A 329 -83.47 13.95 74.17
CA ILE A 329 -84.82 14.50 74.35
C ILE A 329 -85.87 13.37 74.43
N ALA A 330 -85.63 12.24 73.75
CA ALA A 330 -86.52 11.07 73.78
C ALA A 330 -86.52 10.33 75.14
N ALA A 331 -85.54 10.58 76.02
CA ALA A 331 -85.37 9.84 77.26
C ALA A 331 -86.49 10.04 78.30
N GLU A 332 -87.08 11.24 78.39
CA GLU A 332 -88.19 11.53 79.33
C GLU A 332 -89.53 10.92 78.85
N GLU A 333 -89.81 10.99 77.55
CA GLU A 333 -91.03 10.39 76.98
C GLU A 333 -90.94 8.85 76.99
N LYS A 334 -89.75 8.29 76.75
CA LYS A 334 -89.49 6.85 76.88
C LYS A 334 -89.71 6.37 78.32
N ALA A 335 -89.28 7.15 79.32
CA ALA A 335 -89.49 6.81 80.73
C ALA A 335 -90.97 6.77 81.13
N LEU A 336 -91.78 7.73 80.68
CA LEU A 336 -93.21 7.76 80.94
C LEU A 336 -93.95 6.59 80.26
N ARG A 337 -93.67 6.33 78.97
CA ARG A 337 -94.27 5.21 78.23
C ARG A 337 -93.93 3.86 78.84
N SER A 338 -92.67 3.64 79.23
CA SER A 338 -92.25 2.38 79.84
C SER A 338 -92.95 2.09 81.17
N ILE A 339 -93.27 3.10 82.00
CA ILE A 339 -94.08 2.86 83.21
C ILE A 339 -95.54 2.57 82.88
N GLU A 340 -96.12 3.28 81.91
CA GLU A 340 -97.50 3.03 81.47
C GLU A 340 -97.66 1.60 80.91
N GLU A 341 -96.74 1.15 80.05
CA GLU A 341 -96.72 -0.22 79.53
C GLU A 341 -96.56 -1.27 80.65
N LEU A 342 -95.65 -1.04 81.61
CA LEU A 342 -95.47 -1.94 82.75
C LEU A 342 -96.70 -1.96 83.68
N SER A 343 -97.44 -0.86 83.77
CA SER A 343 -98.72 -0.80 84.48
C SER A 343 -99.81 -1.56 83.74
N GLU A 344 -99.93 -1.42 82.41
CA GLU A 344 -100.92 -2.15 81.60
C GLU A 344 -100.68 -3.66 81.67
N LEU A 345 -99.41 -4.08 81.74
CA LEU A 345 -99.00 -5.47 81.95
C LEU A 345 -99.20 -5.95 83.42
N GLY A 346 -99.68 -5.09 84.31
CA GLY A 346 -99.97 -5.42 85.71
C GLY A 346 -98.76 -5.51 86.65
N ALA A 347 -97.56 -5.15 86.18
CA ALA A 347 -96.33 -5.24 86.96
C ALA A 347 -96.22 -4.13 88.03
N ILE A 348 -96.89 -3.00 87.83
CA ILE A 348 -96.97 -1.90 88.79
C ILE A 348 -98.46 -1.60 89.06
N PRO A 349 -99.04 -2.18 90.12
CA PRO A 349 -100.44 -1.92 90.46
C PRO A 349 -100.63 -0.49 90.99
N GLY A 350 -101.77 0.12 90.68
CA GLY A 350 -102.17 1.42 91.27
C GLY A 350 -101.75 2.66 90.49
N VAL A 351 -101.34 2.53 89.22
CA VAL A 351 -101.13 3.66 88.31
C VAL A 351 -102.41 3.92 87.51
N TYR A 352 -102.89 5.16 87.49
CA TYR A 352 -104.09 5.56 86.73
C TYR A 352 -103.77 6.17 85.37
N GLY A 353 -102.50 6.56 85.15
CA GLY A 353 -102.03 7.20 83.92
C GLY A 353 -101.71 8.69 84.10
N ARG A 354 -101.34 9.36 83.01
CA ARG A 354 -100.97 10.78 83.03
C ARG A 354 -102.16 11.68 83.32
N LEU A 355 -101.93 12.75 84.10
CA LEU A 355 -102.96 13.72 84.47
C LEU A 355 -103.70 14.31 83.25
N ARG A 356 -102.98 14.62 82.16
CA ARG A 356 -103.58 15.13 80.90
C ARG A 356 -104.64 14.23 80.27
N ASN A 357 -104.56 12.93 80.49
CA ASN A 357 -105.52 11.95 79.96
C ASN A 357 -106.71 11.76 80.90
N LEU A 358 -106.58 12.17 82.17
CA LEU A 358 -107.58 12.01 83.22
C LEU A 358 -108.47 13.24 83.43
N ILE A 359 -108.13 14.37 82.80
CA ILE A 359 -108.87 15.62 82.91
C ILE A 359 -109.44 16.07 81.56
N LYS A 360 -110.58 16.76 81.58
CA LYS A 360 -111.14 17.47 80.42
C LYS A 360 -111.23 18.96 80.73
N VAL A 361 -110.70 19.78 79.82
CA VAL A 361 -110.62 21.23 79.95
C VAL A 361 -111.40 21.87 78.81
N ASP A 362 -112.13 22.94 79.10
CA ASP A 362 -112.81 23.73 78.06
C ASP A 362 -111.78 24.42 77.14
N ASN A 363 -112.05 24.45 75.83
CA ASN A 363 -111.15 25.03 74.83
C ASN A 363 -110.83 26.49 75.12
N ALA A 364 -111.76 27.26 75.70
CA ALA A 364 -111.54 28.65 76.07
C ALA A 364 -110.42 28.83 77.11
N TYR A 365 -110.25 27.86 78.02
CA TYR A 365 -109.28 27.93 79.12
C TYR A 365 -108.07 27.01 78.94
N LYS A 366 -107.98 26.30 77.81
CA LYS A 366 -106.92 25.30 77.56
C LYS A 366 -105.50 25.85 77.69
N LYS A 367 -105.27 27.08 77.22
CA LYS A 367 -103.96 27.76 77.34
C LYS A 367 -103.64 28.12 78.80
N ALA A 368 -104.62 28.68 79.50
CA ALA A 368 -104.51 29.01 80.93
C ALA A 368 -104.21 27.77 81.77
N ILE A 369 -104.93 26.67 81.56
CA ILE A 369 -104.73 25.42 82.30
C ILE A 369 -103.37 24.77 81.96
N ALA A 370 -102.94 24.81 80.69
CA ALA A 370 -101.63 24.29 80.31
C ALA A 370 -100.47 25.06 80.98
N ALA A 371 -100.58 26.40 81.04
CA ALA A 371 -99.62 27.24 81.73
C ALA A 371 -99.66 27.03 83.25
N ALA A 372 -100.85 27.06 83.86
CA ALA A 372 -101.05 26.85 85.30
C ALA A 372 -100.47 25.52 85.79
N ALA A 373 -100.53 24.48 84.96
CA ALA A 373 -100.01 23.18 85.30
C ALA A 373 -98.49 23.13 85.40
N ALA A 374 -97.70 24.08 84.88
CA ALA A 374 -96.23 24.12 84.99
C ALA A 374 -95.54 22.74 84.77
N GLY A 375 -95.95 22.03 83.72
CA GLY A 375 -95.43 20.69 83.37
C GLY A 375 -96.01 19.50 84.16
N TRP A 376 -96.94 19.72 85.10
CA TRP A 376 -97.65 18.66 85.83
C TRP A 376 -98.71 17.93 85.01
N LEU A 377 -99.08 18.41 83.82
CA LEU A 377 -99.98 17.69 82.91
C LEU A 377 -99.45 16.29 82.50
N ASN A 378 -98.12 16.14 82.41
CA ASN A 378 -97.48 14.85 82.13
C ASN A 378 -97.16 14.05 83.40
N ALA A 379 -97.57 14.52 84.58
CA ALA A 379 -97.36 13.78 85.82
C ALA A 379 -98.21 12.52 85.85
N LEU A 380 -97.63 11.45 86.37
CA LEU A 380 -98.29 10.15 86.52
C LEU A 380 -99.13 10.14 87.79
N VAL A 381 -100.43 9.92 87.68
CA VAL A 381 -101.36 9.85 88.82
C VAL A 381 -101.40 8.41 89.33
N VAL A 382 -101.18 8.22 90.64
CA VAL A 382 -101.13 6.91 91.29
C VAL A 382 -102.01 6.86 92.53
N LYS A 383 -102.37 5.65 92.98
CA LYS A 383 -103.30 5.39 94.08
C LYS A 383 -102.80 5.89 95.43
N ASP A 384 -101.60 5.51 95.81
CA ASP A 384 -101.00 5.77 97.13
C ASP A 384 -99.49 6.03 97.01
N ILE A 385 -98.87 6.34 98.15
CA ILE A 385 -97.43 6.61 98.23
C ILE A 385 -96.61 5.36 97.86
N ASP A 386 -97.10 4.16 98.18
CA ASP A 386 -96.42 2.90 97.88
C ASP A 386 -96.31 2.66 96.36
N ALA A 387 -97.38 2.95 95.60
CA ALA A 387 -97.35 2.92 94.15
C ALA A 387 -96.35 3.94 93.56
N ALA A 388 -96.23 5.13 94.17
CA ALA A 388 -95.25 6.13 93.74
C ALA A 388 -93.80 5.69 93.96
N PHE A 389 -93.50 5.04 95.10
CA PHE A 389 -92.19 4.47 95.36
C PHE A 389 -91.87 3.33 94.39
N THR A 390 -92.82 2.45 94.11
CA THR A 390 -92.66 1.36 93.15
C THR A 390 -92.33 1.88 91.74
N CYS A 391 -93.01 2.94 91.30
CA CYS A 391 -92.69 3.62 90.05
C CYS A 391 -91.26 4.20 90.06
N THR A 392 -90.88 4.84 91.16
CA THR A 392 -89.55 5.46 91.33
C THR A 392 -88.42 4.44 91.34
N GLU A 393 -88.59 3.31 92.03
CA GLU A 393 -87.62 2.22 92.03
C GLU A 393 -87.49 1.59 90.64
N THR A 394 -88.61 1.42 89.93
CA THR A 394 -88.59 0.85 88.58
C THR A 394 -87.83 1.76 87.62
N LEU A 395 -88.05 3.09 87.69
CA LEU A 395 -87.28 4.07 86.94
C LEU A 395 -85.79 3.99 87.23
N LYS A 396 -85.40 3.92 88.51
CA LYS A 396 -83.99 3.81 88.91
C LYS A 396 -83.36 2.50 88.43
N ARG A 397 -84.05 1.37 88.59
CA ARG A 397 -83.57 0.04 88.18
C ARG A 397 -83.36 -0.06 86.68
N MET A 398 -84.31 0.48 85.90
CA MET A 398 -84.24 0.48 84.44
C MET A 398 -83.46 1.66 83.88
N LYS A 399 -82.89 2.52 84.73
CA LYS A 399 -82.19 3.77 84.37
C LYS A 399 -82.99 4.64 83.41
N LEU A 400 -84.31 4.65 83.60
CA LEU A 400 -85.24 5.48 82.84
C LEU A 400 -85.23 6.89 83.44
N GLY A 401 -85.49 7.90 82.62
CA GLY A 401 -85.45 9.32 82.98
C GLY A 401 -86.33 9.72 84.18
N ARG A 402 -86.26 10.99 84.56
CA ARG A 402 -87.03 11.53 85.69
C ARG A 402 -88.46 11.84 85.28
N ILE A 403 -89.45 11.51 86.12
CA ILE A 403 -90.85 11.85 85.88
C ILE A 403 -91.47 12.50 87.14
N LYS A 404 -92.59 13.22 86.95
CA LYS A 404 -93.42 13.74 88.06
C LYS A 404 -94.50 12.71 88.41
N ILE A 405 -94.78 12.49 89.69
CA ILE A 405 -95.77 11.52 90.18
C ILE A 405 -96.69 12.20 91.21
N ILE A 406 -97.99 11.94 91.16
CA ILE A 406 -99.02 12.48 92.07
C ILE A 406 -99.76 11.31 92.76
N PRO A 407 -99.53 11.03 94.06
CA PRO A 407 -100.28 10.02 94.81
C PRO A 407 -101.61 10.59 95.33
N LEU A 408 -102.72 9.89 95.09
CA LEU A 408 -104.07 10.34 95.50
C LEU A 408 -104.31 10.19 97.01
N GLN A 409 -103.70 9.19 97.65
CA GLN A 409 -103.80 8.94 99.10
C GLN A 409 -102.51 9.33 99.83
N GLY A 410 -102.63 10.03 100.95
CA GLY A 410 -101.54 10.19 101.95
C GLY A 410 -100.72 11.48 101.91
N ALA A 411 -100.80 12.33 100.88
CA ALA A 411 -99.94 13.53 100.81
C ALA A 411 -100.54 14.76 100.09
N ILE A 412 -101.83 14.76 99.76
CA ILE A 412 -102.46 15.93 99.11
C ILE A 412 -103.17 16.75 100.18
N VAL A 413 -102.56 17.87 100.58
CA VAL A 413 -103.24 18.92 101.34
C VAL A 413 -104.05 19.74 100.34
N PRO A 414 -105.39 19.75 100.39
CA PRO A 414 -106.18 20.60 99.51
C PRO A 414 -105.88 22.06 99.83
N LYS A 415 -105.21 22.74 98.90
CA LYS A 415 -105.03 24.19 98.96
C LYS A 415 -106.38 24.82 98.61
N SER A 416 -107.24 24.99 99.62
CA SER A 416 -108.48 25.75 99.44
C SER A 416 -108.16 27.22 99.57
N LEU A 417 -108.24 27.93 98.45
CA LEU A 417 -107.95 29.35 98.37
C LEU A 417 -109.25 30.14 98.54
N LYS A 418 -109.28 31.11 99.47
CA LYS A 418 -110.40 32.05 99.57
C LYS A 418 -110.35 32.99 98.37
N ILE A 419 -111.39 32.95 97.53
CA ILE A 419 -111.50 33.76 96.33
C ILE A 419 -111.68 35.23 96.75
N PRO A 420 -110.78 36.16 96.38
CA PRO A 420 -110.99 37.58 96.63
C PRO A 420 -112.15 38.12 95.76
N GLU A 421 -113.09 38.86 96.36
CA GLU A 421 -114.20 39.51 95.64
C GLU A 421 -113.68 40.72 94.85
N ARG A 422 -113.05 40.47 93.70
CA ARG A 422 -112.51 41.50 92.80
C ARG A 422 -113.02 41.31 91.38
N GLN A 423 -113.39 42.42 90.73
CA GLN A 423 -113.84 42.40 89.34
C GLN A 423 -112.71 41.91 88.41
N GLY A 424 -112.98 40.88 87.61
CA GLY A 424 -112.01 40.28 86.66
C GLY A 424 -111.27 39.02 87.14
N VAL A 425 -111.64 38.47 88.30
CA VAL A 425 -111.28 37.09 88.70
C VAL A 425 -112.40 36.15 88.24
N ASN A 426 -112.07 35.21 87.35
CA ASN A 426 -113.03 34.25 86.79
C ASN A 426 -113.30 33.08 87.76
N GLY A 427 -112.34 32.73 88.62
CA GLY A 427 -112.46 31.67 89.62
C GLY A 427 -111.16 30.90 89.79
N VAL A 428 -111.17 29.85 90.62
CA VAL A 428 -110.02 28.95 90.80
C VAL A 428 -109.86 28.06 89.56
N ALA A 429 -108.63 27.83 89.11
CA ALA A 429 -108.33 27.03 87.92
C ALA A 429 -108.89 25.60 88.00
N SER A 430 -108.92 24.99 89.20
CA SER A 430 -109.55 23.68 89.41
C SER A 430 -111.04 23.64 89.05
N ALA A 431 -111.78 24.75 89.15
CA ALA A 431 -113.20 24.81 88.79
C ALA A 431 -113.45 24.71 87.27
N PHE A 432 -112.44 25.03 86.46
CA PHE A 432 -112.50 24.96 85.00
C PHE A 432 -111.99 23.63 84.42
N VAL A 433 -111.68 22.67 85.30
CA VAL A 433 -111.22 21.33 84.94
C VAL A 433 -112.27 20.30 85.37
N LYS A 434 -112.73 19.47 84.42
CA LYS A 434 -113.65 18.36 84.69
C LYS A 434 -112.87 17.06 84.89
N CYS A 435 -113.05 16.39 86.02
CA CYS A 435 -112.47 15.08 86.31
C CYS A 435 -113.45 14.18 87.07
N ALA A 436 -113.14 12.89 87.18
CA ALA A 436 -113.87 12.00 88.08
C ALA A 436 -113.57 12.34 89.55
N ARG A 437 -114.53 12.10 90.45
CA ARG A 437 -114.43 12.44 91.88
C ARG A 437 -113.18 11.86 92.56
N THR A 438 -112.75 10.67 92.11
CA THR A 438 -111.52 10.00 92.57
C THR A 438 -110.25 10.83 92.31
N TYR A 439 -110.22 11.66 91.27
CA TYR A 439 -109.04 12.41 90.84
C TYR A 439 -109.07 13.89 91.25
N GLU A 440 -110.14 14.34 91.91
CA GLU A 440 -110.23 15.70 92.47
C GLU A 440 -109.03 16.10 93.33
N PRO A 441 -108.45 15.20 94.18
CA PRO A 441 -107.23 15.54 94.91
C PRO A 441 -106.08 15.96 94.00
N ALA A 442 -105.82 15.23 92.91
CA ALA A 442 -104.74 15.55 91.97
C ALA A 442 -104.99 16.86 91.22
N VAL A 443 -106.24 17.13 90.84
CA VAL A 443 -106.63 18.40 90.19
C VAL A 443 -106.47 19.58 91.15
N ASN A 444 -106.91 19.43 92.40
CA ASN A 444 -106.77 20.47 93.42
C ASN A 444 -105.31 20.71 93.82
N TYR A 445 -104.47 19.68 93.82
CA TYR A 445 -103.04 19.84 94.07
C TYR A 445 -102.36 20.72 92.99
N VAL A 446 -102.67 20.48 91.72
CA VAL A 446 -102.03 21.17 90.59
C VAL A 446 -102.65 22.54 90.32
N PHE A 447 -103.95 22.70 90.52
CA PHE A 447 -104.71 23.88 90.08
C PHE A 447 -105.44 24.63 91.21
N GLY A 448 -105.53 24.07 92.42
CA GLY A 448 -106.36 24.62 93.50
C GLY A 448 -105.85 25.92 94.12
N ASP A 449 -104.57 26.24 93.93
CA ASP A 449 -103.95 27.49 94.41
C ASP A 449 -103.87 28.59 93.34
N THR A 450 -104.38 28.32 92.13
CA THR A 450 -104.22 29.21 90.97
C THR A 450 -105.55 29.84 90.59
N LEU A 451 -105.60 31.16 90.46
CA LEU A 451 -106.77 31.91 90.01
C LEU A 451 -106.72 32.18 88.51
N ILE A 452 -107.83 32.00 87.81
CA ILE A 452 -107.95 32.45 86.42
C ILE A 452 -108.42 33.91 86.40
N VAL A 453 -107.68 34.74 85.67
CA VAL A 453 -107.92 36.18 85.56
C VAL A 453 -108.10 36.61 84.11
N SER A 454 -108.85 37.69 83.91
CA SER A 454 -109.17 38.20 82.57
C SER A 454 -108.06 39.04 81.93
N SER A 455 -107.13 39.61 82.72
CA SER A 455 -106.05 40.46 82.19
C SER A 455 -104.75 40.35 83.00
N ASP A 456 -103.62 40.61 82.32
CA ASP A 456 -102.27 40.58 82.92
C ASP A 456 -102.12 41.58 84.07
N LYS A 457 -102.74 42.77 83.97
CA LYS A 457 -102.72 43.79 85.04
C LYS A 457 -103.31 43.26 86.36
N ILE A 458 -104.38 42.46 86.26
CA ILE A 458 -105.03 41.83 87.41
C ILE A 458 -104.16 40.68 87.94
N GLY A 459 -103.54 39.90 87.04
CA GLY A 459 -102.61 38.83 87.41
C GLY A 459 -101.43 39.34 88.25
N VAL A 460 -100.78 40.44 87.83
CA VAL A 460 -99.68 41.07 88.58
C VAL A 460 -100.15 41.60 89.94
N ALA A 461 -101.32 42.25 89.99
CA ALA A 461 -101.86 42.79 91.24
C ALA A 461 -102.14 41.67 92.27
N LEU A 462 -102.76 40.58 91.84
CA LEU A 462 -103.03 39.41 92.69
C LEU A 462 -101.76 38.68 93.12
N ALA A 463 -100.78 38.54 92.23
CA ALA A 463 -99.47 37.97 92.56
C ALA A 463 -98.72 38.77 93.63
N SER A 464 -98.84 40.09 93.61
CA SER A 464 -98.30 40.99 94.63
C SER A 464 -99.03 40.86 95.98
N GLU A 465 -100.30 40.48 95.95
CA GLU A 465 -101.13 40.17 97.14
C GLU A 465 -100.92 38.73 97.65
N GLY A 466 -100.03 37.95 97.01
CA GLY A 466 -99.69 36.59 97.42
C GLY A 466 -100.53 35.48 96.77
N TYR A 467 -101.30 35.80 95.73
CA TYR A 467 -102.12 34.83 94.98
C TYR A 467 -101.45 34.41 93.67
N ARG A 468 -101.39 33.11 93.39
CA ARG A 468 -100.98 32.60 92.08
C ARG A 468 -102.12 32.81 91.08
N ALA A 469 -101.85 33.43 89.94
CA ALA A 469 -102.86 33.79 88.95
C ALA A 469 -102.43 33.44 87.53
N VAL A 470 -103.36 33.12 86.64
CA VAL A 470 -103.10 32.80 85.24
C VAL A 470 -104.10 33.50 84.34
N THR A 471 -103.64 34.14 83.26
CA THR A 471 -104.55 34.73 82.28
C THR A 471 -105.10 33.68 81.32
N ILE A 472 -106.24 33.97 80.69
CA ILE A 472 -106.83 33.12 79.63
C ILE A 472 -105.82 32.82 78.50
N ASN A 473 -104.91 33.76 78.24
CA ASN A 473 -103.88 33.64 77.20
C ASN A 473 -102.71 32.74 77.60
N GLY A 474 -102.61 32.32 78.87
CA GLY A 474 -101.56 31.43 79.37
C GLY A 474 -100.35 32.14 79.97
N ASN A 475 -100.47 33.41 80.37
CA ASN A 475 -99.44 34.06 81.19
C ASN A 475 -99.68 33.68 82.65
N LEU A 476 -98.67 33.09 83.29
CA LEU A 476 -98.72 32.61 84.67
C LEU A 476 -98.00 33.60 85.59
N TYR A 477 -98.61 33.92 86.71
CA TYR A 477 -98.10 34.83 87.74
C TYR A 477 -98.05 34.06 89.05
N GLU A 478 -96.85 33.91 89.62
CA GLU A 478 -96.60 33.19 90.87
C GLU A 478 -96.82 34.08 92.09
N ALA A 479 -97.21 33.47 93.20
CA ALA A 479 -97.35 34.16 94.49
C ALA A 479 -95.98 34.71 94.92
N GLY A 480 -95.81 36.03 94.96
CA GLY A 480 -94.51 36.70 95.17
C GLY A 480 -94.02 37.54 93.98
N GLY A 481 -94.80 37.60 92.88
CA GLY A 481 -94.61 38.60 91.81
C GLY A 481 -93.78 38.16 90.60
N ALA A 482 -93.23 36.93 90.61
CA ALA A 482 -92.62 36.35 89.42
C ALA A 482 -93.71 36.00 88.38
N PHE A 483 -93.42 36.12 87.09
CA PHE A 483 -94.36 35.73 86.04
C PHE A 483 -93.67 35.07 84.84
N GLU A 484 -94.35 34.10 84.26
CA GLU A 484 -93.97 33.40 83.05
C GLU A 484 -94.91 33.83 81.90
N SER A 485 -94.32 34.30 80.80
CA SER A 485 -95.05 34.74 79.61
C SER A 485 -94.31 34.30 78.35
N GLY A 486 -95.04 33.94 77.30
CA GLY A 486 -94.48 33.48 76.04
C GLY A 486 -95.54 32.91 75.09
N TYR A 487 -95.10 32.48 73.90
CA TYR A 487 -95.98 31.85 72.90
C TYR A 487 -95.95 30.32 73.02
N TYR A 488 -97.11 29.70 73.22
CA TYR A 488 -97.23 28.24 73.31
C TYR A 488 -96.87 27.56 71.98
N ARG A 489 -95.84 26.70 71.98
CA ARG A 489 -95.49 25.82 70.85
C ARG A 489 -95.98 24.39 71.11
N ALA A 490 -96.57 23.76 70.11
CA ALA A 490 -96.92 22.34 70.17
C ALA A 490 -95.65 21.46 70.18
N PRO A 491 -95.65 20.30 70.87
CA PRO A 491 -94.51 19.38 70.87
C PRO A 491 -94.22 18.83 69.45
N ILE A 492 -92.94 18.73 69.07
CA ILE A 492 -92.47 18.17 67.79
C ILE A 492 -92.35 16.65 67.90
N ASP A 493 -92.76 15.93 66.85
CA ASP A 493 -92.61 14.47 66.75
C ASP A 493 -91.27 14.11 66.08
N PHE A 494 -90.33 13.62 66.89
CA PHE A 494 -88.96 13.31 66.48
C PHE A 494 -88.84 12.02 65.62
N SER A 495 -89.91 11.24 65.47
CA SER A 495 -89.87 9.95 64.77
C SER A 495 -89.66 10.04 63.25
N LYS A 496 -89.89 11.21 62.62
CA LYS A 496 -89.75 11.41 61.17
C LYS A 496 -88.40 11.99 60.71
N ILE A 497 -87.54 12.40 61.65
CA ILE A 497 -86.31 13.14 61.35
C ILE A 497 -85.06 12.26 61.58
N ILE A 498 -85.18 11.21 62.38
CA ILE A 498 -84.05 10.35 62.76
C ILE A 498 -83.93 9.18 61.77
N PRO A 499 -82.83 9.06 61.01
CA PRO A 499 -82.57 7.90 60.15
C PRO A 499 -82.41 6.62 60.99
N SER A 500 -82.80 5.47 60.41
CA SER A 500 -82.67 4.18 61.09
C SER A 500 -81.19 3.75 61.22
N GLU A 501 -80.87 3.03 62.30
CA GLU A 501 -79.51 2.54 62.58
C GLU A 501 -78.93 1.70 61.42
N ASN A 502 -79.78 0.93 60.74
CA ASN A 502 -79.38 0.10 59.61
C ASN A 502 -78.97 0.93 58.39
N ALA A 503 -79.60 2.09 58.15
CA ALA A 503 -79.25 2.96 57.04
C ALA A 503 -77.89 3.65 57.26
N ILE A 504 -77.55 3.98 58.50
CA ILE A 504 -76.24 4.56 58.85
C ILE A 504 -75.14 3.51 58.71
N LYS A 505 -75.37 2.27 59.18
CA LYS A 505 -74.41 1.16 59.04
C LYS A 505 -74.14 0.79 57.59
N SER A 506 -75.19 0.68 56.75
CA SER A 506 -75.01 0.35 55.33
C SER A 506 -74.25 1.45 54.57
N LEU A 507 -74.48 2.72 54.92
CA LEU A 507 -73.75 3.84 54.34
C LEU A 507 -72.27 3.83 54.76
N ASP A 508 -71.97 3.57 56.04
CA ASP A 508 -70.58 3.45 56.53
C ASP A 508 -69.83 2.27 55.88
N GLU A 509 -70.50 1.13 55.70
CA GLU A 509 -69.95 -0.03 54.99
C GLU A 509 -69.68 0.28 53.51
N ALA A 510 -70.60 0.96 52.82
CA ALA A 510 -70.41 1.39 51.44
C ALA A 510 -69.24 2.38 51.29
N VAL A 511 -69.09 3.32 52.23
CA VAL A 511 -67.96 4.27 52.27
C VAL A 511 -66.63 3.53 52.48
N LYS A 512 -66.57 2.55 53.40
CA LYS A 512 -65.38 1.73 53.62
C LYS A 512 -65.01 0.89 52.40
N ALA A 513 -65.99 0.27 51.74
CA ALA A 513 -65.76 -0.49 50.52
C ALA A 513 -65.22 0.39 49.38
N LEU A 514 -65.77 1.61 49.22
CA LEU A 514 -65.31 2.57 48.24
C LEU A 514 -63.86 3.04 48.54
N GLN A 515 -63.53 3.30 49.81
CA GLN A 515 -62.17 3.65 50.23
C GLN A 515 -61.16 2.52 49.98
N GLN A 516 -61.54 1.27 50.22
CA GLN A 516 -60.69 0.11 49.89
C GLN A 516 -60.46 0.00 48.38
N HIS A 517 -61.51 0.17 47.57
CA HIS A 517 -61.39 0.19 46.11
C HIS A 517 -60.47 1.31 45.61
N LEU A 518 -60.57 2.50 46.20
CA LEU A 518 -59.67 3.63 45.90
C LEU A 518 -58.21 3.27 46.22
N SER A 519 -57.94 2.71 47.40
CA SER A 519 -56.57 2.32 47.79
C SER A 519 -55.94 1.27 46.87
N LYS A 520 -56.75 0.34 46.35
CA LYS A 520 -56.30 -0.66 45.37
C LYS A 520 -55.98 0.00 44.03
N ARG A 521 -56.83 0.92 43.58
CA ARG A 521 -56.60 1.68 42.34
C ARG A 521 -55.37 2.59 42.43
N ASP A 522 -55.08 3.15 43.60
CA ASP A 522 -53.82 3.89 43.84
C ASP A 522 -52.59 2.98 43.69
N SER A 523 -52.67 1.72 44.15
CA SER A 523 -51.59 0.75 43.94
C SER A 523 -51.41 0.35 42.47
N ASP A 524 -52.50 0.26 41.70
CA ASP A 524 -52.44 0.01 40.25
C ASP A 524 -51.76 1.18 39.52
N ILE A 525 -51.98 2.43 39.95
CA ILE A 525 -51.29 3.61 39.41
C ILE A 525 -49.78 3.54 39.64
N ALA A 526 -49.34 3.14 40.84
CA ALA A 526 -47.91 3.00 41.13
C ALA A 526 -47.25 1.95 40.22
N ALA A 527 -47.94 0.85 39.92
CA ALA A 527 -47.47 -0.14 38.95
C ALA A 527 -47.39 0.44 37.53
N PHE A 528 -48.39 1.20 37.08
CA PHE A 528 -48.35 1.89 35.79
C PHE A 528 -47.21 2.92 35.70
N GLU A 529 -46.89 3.63 36.79
CA GLU A 529 -45.76 4.55 36.85
C GLU A 529 -44.43 3.85 36.67
N GLU A 530 -44.23 2.71 37.34
CA GLU A 530 -43.00 1.92 37.19
C GLU A 530 -42.84 1.38 35.76
N GLU A 531 -43.92 0.89 35.16
CA GLU A 531 -43.92 0.42 33.77
C GLU A 531 -43.65 1.56 32.78
N ILE A 532 -44.24 2.74 32.98
CA ILE A 532 -43.99 3.94 32.16
C ILE A 532 -42.52 4.34 32.23
N GLU A 533 -41.91 4.36 33.41
CA GLU A 533 -40.48 4.69 33.54
C GLU A 533 -39.58 3.64 32.90
N ARG A 534 -39.89 2.34 33.03
CA ARG A 534 -39.14 1.30 32.31
C ARG A 534 -39.22 1.51 30.80
N THR A 535 -40.40 1.78 30.25
CA THR A 535 -40.57 2.05 28.81
C THR A 535 -39.82 3.31 28.37
N LYS A 536 -39.81 4.39 29.18
CA LYS A 536 -39.01 5.59 28.88
C LYS A 536 -37.50 5.33 28.84
N ILE A 537 -36.99 4.54 29.80
CA ILE A 537 -35.57 4.16 29.84
C ILE A 537 -35.20 3.33 28.59
N GLU A 538 -36.09 2.43 28.17
CA GLU A 538 -35.89 1.61 26.99
C GLU A 538 -35.90 2.44 25.69
N ILE A 539 -36.81 3.42 25.58
CA ILE A 539 -36.82 4.41 24.48
C ILE A 539 -35.51 5.22 24.47
N ALA A 540 -35.09 5.73 25.64
CA ALA A 540 -33.86 6.52 25.74
C ALA A 540 -32.64 5.73 25.26
N ARG A 541 -32.51 4.46 25.68
CA ARG A 541 -31.43 3.56 25.23
C ARG A 541 -31.45 3.31 23.73
N LEU A 542 -32.64 3.10 23.14
CA LEU A 542 -32.80 2.90 21.70
C LEU A 542 -32.60 4.18 20.88
N SER A 543 -32.79 5.36 21.49
CA SER A 543 -32.56 6.66 20.84
C SER A 543 -31.10 7.10 20.86
N GLU A 544 -30.31 6.62 21.83
CA GLU A 544 -28.88 6.89 21.94
C GLU A 544 -28.01 5.91 21.12
N SER A 545 -28.51 4.72 20.80
CA SER A 545 -27.84 3.73 19.93
C SER A 545 -28.09 4.02 18.46
#